data_AF-A0AAU9XTQ8-F1
#
_entry.id   AF-A0AAU9XTQ8-F1
#
_cell.length_a   1.000
_cell.length_b   1.000
_cell.length_c   1.000
_cell.angle_alpha   90.00
_cell.angle_beta   90.00
_cell.angle_gamma   90.00
#
_symmetry.space_group_name_H-M   'P 1'
#
loop_
_entity.id
_entity.type
_entity.pdbx_description
1 polymer ?
#
loop_
_entity_poly.entity_id
_entity_poly.type
_entity_poly.pdbx_seq_one_letter_code
_entity_poly.pdbx_strand_id
1 'polypeptide(L)'
;MICRIGLRMVLLVASLFIVHLLSVTTAEPCGTGYSIFGMMLTRHSFKTMKTSSAMECLHACRDDVRCQSLNYVIGEDSCELNDRTNKAKPEHFVPDSFRYHLTRDKNRVPLGSIRELPAETCREIKLREGHVISGNYWLNSIVNGKSLLAQCDMETEDVDECGADVQICGSNANCTNTNGSYYCSCHSGFTRGGKECVDIDECTAGIHTCLRGTATCINTIGSYNCSCNLGYVGD
;
A
#
# COMPACT_ATOMS: atom_id res chain seq x y z
N MET A 1 -61.94 59.03 -15.47
CA MET A 1 -60.93 58.95 -16.55
C MET A 1 -60.69 60.35 -17.10
N ILE A 2 -59.67 61.05 -16.58
CA ILE A 2 -59.26 62.41 -16.98
C ILE A 2 -57.73 62.57 -16.77
N CYS A 3 -57.07 63.03 -17.83
CA CYS A 3 -55.86 63.88 -18.02
C CYS A 3 -54.55 63.79 -17.18
N ARG A 4 -53.43 64.10 -17.88
CA ARG A 4 -52.03 64.22 -17.42
C ARG A 4 -51.70 65.59 -16.79
N ILE A 5 -50.68 65.66 -15.91
CA ILE A 5 -49.57 66.65 -15.79
C ILE A 5 -48.70 66.28 -14.56
N GLY A 6 -47.39 66.57 -14.61
CA GLY A 6 -46.42 66.25 -13.56
C GLY A 6 -46.11 67.35 -12.54
N LEU A 7 -45.03 67.09 -11.78
CA LEU A 7 -44.19 67.99 -10.94
C LEU A 7 -44.51 68.04 -9.42
N ARG A 8 -43.67 67.40 -8.57
CA ARG A 8 -42.60 68.04 -7.77
C ARG A 8 -41.99 67.07 -6.74
N MET A 9 -40.66 67.19 -6.61
CA MET A 9 -39.78 66.63 -5.58
C MET A 9 -40.42 66.54 -4.18
N VAL A 10 -40.34 65.36 -3.57
CA VAL A 10 -40.20 65.23 -2.12
C VAL A 10 -38.94 64.42 -1.87
N LEU A 11 -37.86 65.14 -1.56
CA LEU A 11 -36.67 64.59 -0.92
C LEU A 11 -37.07 64.22 0.51
N LEU A 12 -37.10 62.93 0.85
CA LEU A 12 -36.96 62.46 2.22
C LEU A 12 -36.21 61.14 2.21
N VAL A 13 -35.17 61.14 3.02
CA VAL A 13 -34.06 60.18 3.10
C VAL A 13 -34.54 58.89 3.78
N ALA A 14 -34.36 57.73 3.13
CA ALA A 14 -34.44 56.43 3.79
C ALA A 14 -33.57 55.39 3.06
N SER A 15 -32.29 55.41 3.41
CA SER A 15 -31.41 54.23 3.61
C SER A 15 -31.65 52.97 2.77
N LEU A 16 -30.78 52.75 1.77
CA LEU A 16 -30.07 51.50 1.47
C LEU A 16 -30.69 50.19 2.01
N PHE A 17 -31.72 49.67 1.34
CA PHE A 17 -32.16 48.26 1.52
C PHE A 17 -32.77 47.68 0.22
N ILE A 18 -32.14 47.94 -0.93
CA ILE A 18 -32.50 47.29 -2.21
C ILE A 18 -31.23 46.78 -2.90
N VAL A 19 -30.54 45.82 -2.28
CA VAL A 19 -29.70 44.82 -2.98
C VAL A 19 -29.70 43.53 -2.14
N HIS A 20 -30.84 42.84 -2.06
CA HIS A 20 -30.92 41.55 -1.34
C HIS A 20 -31.90 40.58 -2.00
N LEU A 21 -31.74 40.33 -3.32
CA LEU A 21 -32.57 39.29 -3.96
C LEU A 21 -32.00 38.59 -5.21
N LEU A 22 -30.71 38.73 -5.51
CA LEU A 22 -30.00 37.88 -6.49
C LEU A 22 -28.54 37.85 -5.99
N SER A 23 -27.95 36.81 -5.43
CA SER A 23 -28.04 35.37 -5.71
C SER A 23 -27.69 34.60 -4.43
N VAL A 24 -28.66 33.95 -3.78
CA VAL A 24 -28.33 32.80 -2.93
C VAL A 24 -28.03 31.67 -3.90
N THR A 25 -26.78 31.56 -4.34
CA THR A 25 -26.31 30.30 -4.91
C THR A 25 -26.46 29.28 -3.79
N THR A 26 -27.33 28.29 -3.99
CA THR A 26 -27.34 27.09 -3.16
C THR A 26 -25.91 26.58 -3.10
N ALA A 27 -25.25 26.75 -1.96
CA ALA A 27 -23.98 26.08 -1.72
C ALA A 27 -24.31 24.58 -1.77
N GLU A 28 -23.83 23.91 -2.82
CA GLU A 28 -23.81 22.45 -2.82
C GLU A 28 -23.17 22.00 -1.50
N PRO A 29 -23.70 20.97 -0.81
CA PRO A 29 -22.99 20.40 0.32
C PRO A 29 -21.60 19.99 -0.18
N CYS A 30 -20.57 20.67 0.33
CA CYS A 30 -19.18 20.35 0.00
C CYS A 30 -18.99 18.84 0.20
N GLY A 31 -18.47 18.16 -0.83
CA GLY A 31 -18.06 16.76 -0.71
C GLY A 31 -17.20 16.62 0.55
N THR A 32 -17.52 15.63 1.37
CA THR A 32 -17.06 15.52 2.77
C THR A 32 -15.54 15.33 2.86
N GLY A 33 -14.79 16.42 2.75
CA GLY A 33 -13.41 16.54 3.23
C GLY A 33 -13.45 17.04 4.67
N TYR A 34 -13.02 16.21 5.62
CA TYR A 34 -12.92 16.63 7.02
C TYR A 34 -11.60 17.38 7.21
N SER A 35 -11.68 18.66 7.58
CA SER A 35 -10.53 19.40 8.09
C SER A 35 -10.25 18.96 9.51
N ILE A 36 -8.99 18.63 9.81
CA ILE A 36 -8.56 18.29 11.17
C ILE A 36 -7.60 19.37 11.63
N PHE A 37 -8.13 20.27 12.47
CA PHE A 37 -7.35 21.36 13.07
C PHE A 37 -6.35 20.81 14.09
N GLY A 38 -5.19 21.46 14.20
CA GLY A 38 -4.17 21.11 15.18
C GLY A 38 -3.35 19.88 14.78
N MET A 39 -3.43 19.47 13.52
CA MET A 39 -2.77 18.27 13.00
C MET A 39 -2.15 18.55 11.64
N MET A 40 -1.09 17.82 11.31
CA MET A 40 -0.46 17.83 10.00
C MET A 40 0.02 16.44 9.58
N LEU A 41 0.09 16.21 8.27
CA LEU A 41 0.78 15.06 7.70
C LEU A 41 2.22 15.45 7.38
N THR A 42 3.19 14.73 7.94
CA THR A 42 4.63 15.01 7.75
C THR A 42 5.26 14.10 6.70
N ARG A 43 6.44 14.48 6.19
CA ARG A 43 7.28 13.74 5.21
C ARG A 43 6.72 13.56 3.79
N HIS A 44 5.42 13.76 3.61
CA HIS A 44 4.71 13.55 2.35
C HIS A 44 4.49 14.84 1.55
N SER A 45 4.94 15.98 2.07
CA SER A 45 4.85 17.25 1.38
C SER A 45 5.81 17.29 0.19
N PHE A 46 5.26 17.37 -1.02
CA PHE A 46 6.04 17.41 -2.26
C PHE A 46 6.02 18.79 -2.93
N LYS A 47 5.14 19.69 -2.48
CA LYS A 47 5.05 21.05 -3.00
C LYS A 47 4.56 21.99 -1.90
N THR A 48 5.22 23.13 -1.78
CA THR A 48 4.79 24.23 -0.90
C THR A 48 4.48 25.46 -1.74
N MET A 49 3.42 26.17 -1.41
CA MET A 49 3.03 27.41 -2.06
C MET A 49 2.55 28.46 -1.06
N LYS A 50 2.74 29.74 -1.38
CA LYS A 50 2.19 30.84 -0.61
C LYS A 50 0.76 31.14 -1.06
N THR A 51 -0.16 31.18 -0.11
CA THR A 51 -1.57 31.51 -0.31
C THR A 51 -2.19 31.87 1.04
N SER A 52 -2.99 32.93 1.06
CA SER A 52 -3.79 33.33 2.22
C SER A 52 -5.17 32.64 2.27
N SER A 53 -5.43 31.70 1.36
CA SER A 53 -6.73 31.05 1.20
C SER A 53 -6.63 29.52 1.19
N ALA A 54 -7.29 28.88 2.15
CA ALA A 54 -7.50 27.43 2.19
C ALA A 54 -8.05 26.88 0.87
N MET A 55 -8.94 27.66 0.22
CA MET A 55 -9.61 27.28 -1.01
C MET A 55 -8.66 27.27 -2.21
N GLU A 56 -7.73 28.23 -2.28
CA GLU A 56 -6.69 28.21 -3.31
C GLU A 56 -5.78 26.99 -3.14
N CYS A 57 -5.50 26.59 -1.90
CA CYS A 57 -4.74 25.37 -1.68
C CYS A 57 -5.51 24.11 -2.13
N LEU A 58 -6.81 24.03 -1.82
CA LEU A 58 -7.65 22.94 -2.30
C LEU A 58 -7.71 22.89 -3.83
N HIS A 59 -7.78 24.04 -4.50
CA HIS A 59 -7.74 24.10 -5.96
C HIS A 59 -6.39 23.61 -6.50
N ALA A 60 -5.27 24.10 -5.95
CA ALA A 60 -3.95 23.63 -6.34
C ALA A 60 -3.76 22.12 -6.11
N CYS A 61 -4.34 21.57 -5.05
CA CYS A 61 -4.35 20.13 -4.80
C CYS A 61 -5.19 19.37 -5.83
N ARG A 62 -6.35 19.89 -6.23
CA ARG A 62 -7.19 19.26 -7.27
C ARG A 62 -6.51 19.27 -8.64
N ASP A 63 -5.74 20.30 -8.94
CA ASP A 63 -5.05 20.46 -10.23
C ASP A 63 -3.79 19.59 -10.36
N ASP A 64 -3.18 19.17 -9.25
CA ASP A 64 -2.05 18.24 -9.25
C ASP A 64 -2.52 16.82 -8.95
N VAL A 65 -2.37 15.90 -9.91
CA VAL A 65 -2.79 14.49 -9.76
C VAL A 65 -2.06 13.76 -8.63
N ARG A 66 -0.90 14.28 -8.20
CA ARG A 66 -0.14 13.73 -7.07
C ARG A 66 -0.73 14.13 -5.74
N CYS A 67 -1.49 15.22 -5.65
CA CYS A 67 -1.99 15.66 -4.36
C CYS A 67 -3.12 14.76 -3.87
N GLN A 68 -2.98 14.26 -2.65
CA GLN A 68 -3.94 13.42 -1.94
C GLN A 68 -4.47 14.08 -0.67
N SER A 69 -3.66 14.91 -0.02
CA SER A 69 -4.06 15.76 1.10
C SER A 69 -3.21 17.02 1.12
N LEU A 70 -3.50 17.96 2.01
CA LEU A 70 -2.72 19.18 2.19
C LEU A 70 -2.67 19.60 3.66
N ASN A 71 -1.59 20.26 4.05
CA ASN A 71 -1.48 21.00 5.30
C ASN A 71 -1.51 22.49 4.98
N TYR A 72 -2.43 23.23 5.57
CA TYR A 72 -2.40 24.69 5.50
C TYR A 72 -1.81 25.26 6.79
N VAL A 73 -0.93 26.25 6.65
CA VAL A 73 -0.21 26.91 7.74
C VAL A 73 -0.83 28.27 8.00
N ILE A 74 -1.48 28.41 9.15
CA ILE A 74 -2.32 29.57 9.47
C ILE A 74 -1.49 30.85 9.59
N GLY A 75 -0.30 30.77 10.21
CA GLY A 75 0.52 31.94 10.49
C GLY A 75 1.46 32.38 9.35
N GLU A 76 1.59 31.56 8.31
CA GLU A 76 2.57 31.80 7.23
C GLU A 76 1.93 32.04 5.87
N ASP A 77 0.59 32.03 5.80
CA ASP A 77 -0.19 32.05 4.56
C ASP A 77 0.45 31.15 3.52
N SER A 78 0.60 29.88 3.90
CA SER A 78 1.25 28.88 3.08
C SER A 78 0.51 27.56 3.16
N CYS A 79 0.70 26.77 2.11
CA CYS A 79 0.13 25.44 2.04
C CYS A 79 1.12 24.44 1.48
N GLU A 80 1.06 23.23 2.02
CA GLU A 80 1.88 22.09 1.65
C GLU A 80 0.98 21.00 1.09
N LEU A 81 1.20 20.65 -0.18
CA LEU A 81 0.50 19.55 -0.84
C LEU A 81 1.21 18.24 -0.52
N ASN A 82 0.43 17.26 -0.08
CA ASN A 82 0.90 15.94 0.29
C ASN A 82 0.51 14.89 -0.75
N ASP A 83 1.43 13.99 -1.06
CA ASP A 83 1.22 12.87 -1.98
C ASP A 83 0.52 11.67 -1.31
N ARG A 84 0.33 11.75 0.01
CA ARG A 84 -0.37 10.75 0.83
C ARG A 84 -1.51 11.37 1.64
N THR A 85 -2.28 10.51 2.28
CA THR A 85 -3.28 10.87 3.29
C THR A 85 -2.87 10.37 4.67
N ASN A 86 -3.47 10.91 5.72
CA ASN A 86 -3.33 10.37 7.09
C ASN A 86 -3.81 8.92 7.22
N LYS A 87 -4.71 8.47 6.33
CA LYS A 87 -5.10 7.06 6.27
C LYS A 87 -3.95 6.21 5.79
N ALA A 88 -3.14 6.64 4.82
CA ALA A 88 -2.05 5.85 4.25
C ALA A 88 -0.89 5.64 5.23
N LYS A 89 -0.44 6.72 5.91
CA LYS A 89 0.67 6.73 6.88
C LYS A 89 0.24 7.39 8.19
N PRO A 90 -0.56 6.71 9.04
CA PRO A 90 -1.05 7.25 10.30
C PRO A 90 0.07 7.70 11.24
N GLU A 91 1.22 7.01 11.20
CA GLU A 91 2.40 7.33 11.99
C GLU A 91 3.03 8.69 11.65
N HIS A 92 2.79 9.20 10.43
CA HIS A 92 3.27 10.51 9.99
C HIS A 92 2.26 11.62 10.24
N PHE A 93 1.07 11.30 10.74
CA PHE A 93 0.01 12.25 11.06
C PHE A 93 0.15 12.70 12.53
N VAL A 94 0.71 13.88 12.73
CA VAL A 94 1.16 14.36 14.05
C VAL A 94 0.48 15.68 14.44
N PRO A 95 0.39 15.99 15.75
CA PRO A 95 -0.15 17.26 16.21
C PRO A 95 0.72 18.46 15.81
N ASP A 96 0.09 19.55 15.37
CA ASP A 96 0.68 20.86 15.15
C ASP A 96 -0.42 21.94 15.24
N SER A 97 -0.36 22.76 16.28
CA SER A 97 -1.39 23.77 16.59
C SER A 97 -1.51 24.89 15.56
N PHE A 98 -0.52 25.07 14.68
CA PHE A 98 -0.50 26.13 13.67
C PHE A 98 -0.99 25.65 12.30
N ARG A 99 -1.45 24.41 12.21
CA ARG A 99 -1.82 23.76 10.96
C ARG A 99 -3.19 23.14 11.02
N TYR A 100 -3.82 23.08 9.86
CA TYR A 100 -4.95 22.20 9.63
C TYR A 100 -4.66 21.29 8.44
N HIS A 101 -4.97 20.01 8.61
CA HIS A 101 -4.86 19.00 7.57
C HIS A 101 -6.21 18.83 6.87
N LEU A 102 -6.21 18.78 5.54
CA LEU A 102 -7.39 18.54 4.73
C LEU A 102 -7.10 17.42 3.75
N THR A 103 -8.06 16.53 3.60
CA THR A 103 -8.01 15.51 2.54
C THR A 103 -8.56 16.11 1.25
N ARG A 104 -8.00 15.70 0.12
CA ARG A 104 -8.56 16.02 -1.20
C ARG A 104 -10.00 15.51 -1.28
N ASP A 105 -10.91 16.35 -1.72
CA ASP A 105 -12.34 16.11 -1.67
C ASP A 105 -12.94 15.63 -3.00
N LYS A 106 -12.26 15.87 -4.13
CA LYS A 106 -12.70 15.46 -5.48
C LYS A 106 -11.55 14.87 -6.29
N ASN A 107 -11.88 14.00 -7.24
CA ASN A 107 -10.93 13.41 -8.21
C ASN A 107 -9.71 12.77 -7.53
N ARG A 108 -9.91 12.07 -6.41
CA ARG A 108 -8.84 11.38 -5.72
C ARG A 108 -8.33 10.24 -6.60
N VAL A 109 -7.02 10.22 -6.83
CA VAL A 109 -6.36 9.12 -7.55
C VAL A 109 -5.97 8.05 -6.53
N PRO A 110 -6.41 6.79 -6.66
CA PRO A 110 -6.03 5.74 -5.72
C PRO A 110 -4.52 5.48 -5.76
N LEU A 111 -3.93 5.17 -4.60
CA LEU A 111 -2.50 4.82 -4.51
C LEU A 111 -2.13 3.68 -5.45
N GLY A 112 -0.96 3.81 -6.09
CA GLY A 112 -0.45 2.86 -7.08
C GLY A 112 -1.12 2.93 -8.46
N SER A 113 -2.13 3.78 -8.67
CA SER A 113 -2.84 3.83 -9.96
C SER A 113 -2.07 4.58 -11.04
N ILE A 114 -1.15 5.48 -10.66
CA ILE A 114 -0.32 6.26 -11.58
C ILE A 114 1.14 6.25 -11.13
N ARG A 115 2.06 6.50 -12.07
CA ARG A 115 3.51 6.43 -11.83
C ARG A 115 3.97 7.44 -10.77
N GLU A 116 3.30 8.59 -10.73
CA GLU A 116 3.60 9.71 -9.83
C GLU A 116 3.01 9.52 -8.42
N LEU A 117 2.19 8.48 -8.22
CA LEU A 117 1.65 8.06 -6.92
C LEU A 117 1.90 6.57 -6.67
N PRO A 118 3.18 6.15 -6.63
CA PRO A 118 3.50 4.76 -6.35
C PRO A 118 3.14 4.40 -4.91
N ALA A 119 2.70 3.17 -4.69
CA ALA A 119 2.60 2.60 -3.35
C ALA A 119 3.92 1.97 -2.92
N GLU A 120 4.14 1.78 -1.63
CA GLU A 120 5.28 1.00 -1.15
C GLU A 120 5.08 -0.49 -1.40
N THR A 121 3.83 -0.97 -1.26
CA THR A 121 3.48 -2.39 -1.39
C THR A 121 2.04 -2.55 -1.88
N CYS A 122 1.71 -3.70 -2.47
CA CYS A 122 0.32 -4.08 -2.77
C CYS A 122 -0.56 -4.09 -1.52
N ARG A 123 0.00 -4.51 -0.37
CA ARG A 123 -0.66 -4.50 0.93
C ARG A 123 -1.06 -3.08 1.37
N GLU A 124 -0.21 -2.09 1.13
CA GLU A 124 -0.55 -0.69 1.40
C GLU A 124 -1.77 -0.26 0.57
N ILE A 125 -1.82 -0.61 -0.71
CA ILE A 125 -2.96 -0.28 -1.57
C ILE A 125 -4.23 -0.92 -1.00
N LYS A 126 -4.21 -2.22 -0.70
CA LYS A 126 -5.37 -2.97 -0.19
C LYS A 126 -5.88 -2.47 1.16
N LEU A 127 -5.00 -2.06 2.07
CA LEU A 127 -5.41 -1.55 3.39
C LEU A 127 -6.01 -0.13 3.33
N ARG A 128 -5.67 0.65 2.30
CA ARG A 128 -5.86 2.11 2.31
C ARG A 128 -6.79 2.60 1.22
N GLU A 129 -6.81 1.91 0.09
CA GLU A 129 -7.80 2.09 -0.96
C GLU A 129 -8.95 1.12 -0.74
N GLY A 130 -10.18 1.58 -0.96
CA GLY A 130 -11.39 0.82 -0.67
C GLY A 130 -11.56 -0.42 -1.57
N HIS A 131 -12.50 -0.36 -2.51
CA HIS A 131 -12.70 -1.47 -3.45
C HIS A 131 -11.57 -1.49 -4.48
N VAL A 132 -10.59 -2.37 -4.28
CA VAL A 132 -9.44 -2.60 -5.17
C VAL A 132 -9.56 -3.95 -5.86
N ILE A 133 -9.06 -4.04 -7.09
CA ILE A 133 -9.11 -5.24 -7.94
C ILE A 133 -7.70 -5.72 -8.26
N SER A 134 -7.52 -7.00 -8.55
CA SER A 134 -6.21 -7.51 -8.97
C SER A 134 -5.79 -6.90 -10.31
N GLY A 135 -4.51 -6.57 -10.46
CA GLY A 135 -4.02 -5.86 -11.64
C GLY A 135 -2.62 -5.29 -11.47
N ASN A 136 -2.21 -4.47 -12.44
CA ASN A 136 -0.91 -3.81 -12.42
C ASN A 136 -0.97 -2.47 -11.68
N TYR A 137 -0.07 -2.27 -10.73
CA TYR A 137 0.05 -1.07 -9.90
C TYR A 137 1.49 -0.55 -9.88
N TRP A 138 1.64 0.76 -9.74
CA TRP A 138 2.93 1.42 -9.59
C TRP A 138 3.42 1.30 -8.15
N LEU A 139 4.58 0.70 -7.97
CA LEU A 139 5.24 0.52 -6.68
C LEU A 139 6.61 1.23 -6.63
N ASN A 140 7.03 1.67 -5.45
CA ASN A 140 8.35 2.26 -5.24
C ASN A 140 9.45 1.20 -5.40
N SER A 141 10.45 1.46 -6.25
CA SER A 141 11.63 0.59 -6.35
C SER A 141 12.66 0.97 -5.28
N ILE A 142 12.99 0.01 -4.43
CA ILE A 142 14.06 0.11 -3.42
C ILE A 142 15.44 0.27 -4.08
N VAL A 143 15.60 -0.21 -5.32
CA VAL A 143 16.91 -0.30 -5.97
C VAL A 143 17.33 1.00 -6.65
N ASN A 144 16.38 1.79 -7.18
CA ASN A 144 16.69 2.96 -8.02
C ASN A 144 15.87 4.22 -7.72
N GLY A 145 15.00 4.21 -6.70
CA GLY A 145 14.08 5.33 -6.40
C GLY A 145 13.09 5.64 -7.53
N LYS A 146 12.91 4.71 -8.48
CA LYS A 146 11.97 4.81 -9.60
C LYS A 146 10.73 3.99 -9.32
N SER A 147 9.56 4.47 -9.74
CA SER A 147 8.34 3.68 -9.73
C SER A 147 8.42 2.55 -10.77
N LEU A 148 8.08 1.32 -10.39
CA LEU A 148 7.94 0.16 -11.28
C LEU A 148 6.49 -0.29 -11.34
N LEU A 149 6.06 -0.83 -12.47
CA LEU A 149 4.74 -1.43 -12.63
C LEU A 149 4.82 -2.91 -12.22
N ALA A 150 4.08 -3.30 -11.20
CA ALA A 150 4.03 -4.67 -10.68
C ALA A 150 2.59 -5.17 -10.59
N GLN A 151 2.42 -6.48 -10.78
CA GLN A 151 1.15 -7.14 -10.59
C GLN A 151 0.86 -7.30 -9.09
N CYS A 152 -0.30 -6.81 -8.65
CA CYS A 152 -0.84 -7.04 -7.31
C CYS A 152 -2.07 -7.93 -7.41
N ASP A 153 -2.08 -9.02 -6.64
CA ASP A 153 -3.30 -9.79 -6.39
C ASP A 153 -4.00 -9.23 -5.13
N MET A 154 -5.15 -8.59 -5.33
CA MET A 154 -5.93 -7.96 -4.27
C MET A 154 -6.86 -8.94 -3.56
N GLU A 155 -7.09 -10.13 -4.13
CA GLU A 155 -7.99 -11.14 -3.56
C GLU A 155 -7.31 -11.93 -2.45
N THR A 156 -6.10 -12.44 -2.71
CA THR A 156 -5.47 -13.45 -1.86
C THR A 156 -4.42 -12.89 -0.91
N GLU A 157 -3.86 -11.70 -1.16
CA GLU A 157 -2.74 -11.14 -0.37
C GLU A 157 -1.48 -12.03 -0.32
N ASP A 158 -1.50 -13.18 -0.99
CA ASP A 158 -0.52 -14.24 -0.91
C ASP A 158 -0.03 -14.56 -2.32
N VAL A 159 1.27 -14.48 -2.52
CA VAL A 159 1.89 -14.89 -3.77
C VAL A 159 2.16 -16.37 -3.62
N ASP A 160 1.56 -17.21 -4.45
CA ASP A 160 1.91 -18.64 -4.47
C ASP A 160 3.36 -18.81 -4.96
N GLU A 161 4.32 -18.84 -4.03
CA GLU A 161 5.73 -18.95 -4.39
C GLU A 161 6.06 -20.31 -4.98
N CYS A 162 5.27 -21.35 -4.65
CA CYS A 162 5.41 -22.68 -5.24
C CYS A 162 4.98 -22.70 -6.72
N GLY A 163 3.99 -21.89 -7.09
CA GLY A 163 3.55 -21.70 -8.47
C GLY A 163 4.44 -20.72 -9.26
N ALA A 164 5.00 -19.71 -8.59
CA ALA A 164 5.86 -18.70 -9.21
C ALA A 164 7.27 -19.23 -9.53
N ASP A 165 7.84 -20.08 -8.66
CA ASP A 165 9.13 -20.73 -8.88
C ASP A 165 9.09 -22.19 -8.39
N VAL A 166 8.97 -23.11 -9.35
CA VAL A 166 8.98 -24.56 -9.08
C VAL A 166 10.29 -25.08 -8.47
N GLN A 167 11.38 -24.31 -8.50
CA GLN A 167 12.68 -24.69 -7.93
C GLN A 167 12.94 -24.05 -6.55
N ILE A 168 11.98 -23.32 -5.98
CA ILE A 168 12.18 -22.53 -4.77
C ILE A 168 12.60 -23.37 -3.54
N CYS A 169 12.18 -24.63 -3.48
CA CYS A 169 12.53 -25.58 -2.41
C CYS A 169 13.77 -26.44 -2.72
N GLY A 170 14.39 -26.27 -3.88
CA GLY A 170 15.46 -27.13 -4.36
C GLY A 170 14.98 -28.53 -4.76
N SER A 171 15.93 -29.40 -5.12
CA SER A 171 15.65 -30.80 -5.44
C SER A 171 15.33 -31.62 -4.19
N ASN A 172 14.55 -32.69 -4.35
CA ASN A 172 14.14 -33.61 -3.28
C ASN A 172 13.32 -32.96 -2.14
N ALA A 173 12.48 -31.97 -2.49
CA ALA A 173 11.60 -31.27 -1.58
C ALA A 173 10.20 -31.06 -2.17
N ASN A 174 9.19 -31.00 -1.31
CA ASN A 174 7.85 -30.54 -1.64
C ASN A 174 7.66 -29.09 -1.15
N CYS A 175 7.07 -28.26 -2.01
CA CYS A 175 6.67 -26.90 -1.69
C CYS A 175 5.19 -26.86 -1.30
N THR A 176 4.89 -26.22 -0.17
CA THR A 176 3.52 -25.93 0.26
C THR A 176 3.37 -24.43 0.45
N ASN A 177 2.49 -23.81 -0.33
CA ASN A 177 2.17 -22.40 -0.17
C ASN A 177 1.37 -22.16 1.13
N THR A 178 1.62 -21.03 1.79
CA THR A 178 0.96 -20.63 3.05
C THR A 178 0.65 -19.14 3.03
N ASN A 179 -0.40 -18.67 3.72
CA ASN A 179 -0.72 -17.25 3.67
C ASN A 179 0.44 -16.35 4.18
N GLY A 180 1.09 -15.62 3.28
CA GLY A 180 2.23 -14.73 3.50
C GLY A 180 3.61 -15.38 3.43
N SER A 181 3.75 -16.65 3.00
CA SER A 181 5.02 -17.40 2.90
C SER A 181 4.85 -18.76 2.19
N TYR A 182 5.91 -19.53 2.04
CA TYR A 182 5.85 -20.97 1.71
C TYR A 182 6.61 -21.82 2.74
N TYR A 183 6.36 -23.12 2.73
CA TYR A 183 7.10 -24.11 3.51
C TYR A 183 7.63 -25.24 2.61
N CYS A 184 8.93 -25.51 2.72
CA CYS A 184 9.59 -26.63 2.04
C CYS A 184 9.77 -27.82 2.99
N SER A 185 9.24 -28.97 2.62
CA SER A 185 9.47 -30.26 3.29
C SER A 185 10.37 -31.15 2.44
N CYS A 186 11.44 -31.69 3.04
CA CYS A 186 12.31 -32.64 2.34
C CYS A 186 11.59 -33.98 2.14
N HIS A 187 11.88 -34.65 1.03
CA HIS A 187 11.43 -36.03 0.80
C HIS A 187 12.05 -36.98 1.84
N SER A 188 11.44 -38.15 2.01
CA SER A 188 11.97 -39.19 2.89
C SER A 188 13.41 -39.56 2.50
N GLY A 189 14.30 -39.69 3.50
CA GLY A 189 15.74 -39.91 3.28
C GLY A 189 16.56 -38.62 3.17
N PHE A 190 15.94 -37.43 3.24
CA PHE A 190 16.63 -36.15 3.15
C PHE A 190 16.36 -35.25 4.36
N THR A 191 17.32 -34.39 4.70
CA THR A 191 17.25 -33.41 5.78
C THR A 191 17.60 -32.00 5.29
N ARG A 192 17.25 -30.97 6.07
CA ARG A 192 17.47 -29.58 5.67
C ARG A 192 18.95 -29.20 5.84
N GLY A 193 19.66 -29.04 4.72
CA GLY A 193 21.07 -28.63 4.67
C GLY A 193 21.25 -27.16 4.26
N GLY A 194 20.40 -26.26 4.75
CA GLY A 194 20.37 -24.85 4.32
C GLY A 194 19.22 -24.59 3.35
N LYS A 195 19.54 -24.18 2.10
CA LYS A 195 18.53 -23.93 1.03
C LYS A 195 18.12 -25.19 0.26
N GLU A 196 18.83 -26.30 0.44
CA GLU A 196 18.57 -27.56 -0.26
C GLU A 196 18.37 -28.71 0.72
N CYS A 197 17.67 -29.75 0.26
CA CYS A 197 17.54 -31.01 0.98
C CYS A 197 18.76 -31.88 0.70
N VAL A 198 19.49 -32.21 1.76
CA VAL A 198 20.69 -33.05 1.71
C VAL A 198 20.35 -34.46 2.13
N ASP A 199 20.98 -35.42 1.48
CA ASP A 199 20.86 -36.83 1.81
C ASP A 199 21.21 -37.10 3.28
N ILE A 200 20.41 -37.92 3.96
CA ILE A 200 20.71 -38.37 5.32
C ILE A 200 21.60 -39.59 5.20
N ASP A 201 22.84 -39.49 5.65
CA ASP A 201 23.69 -40.68 5.76
C ASP A 201 23.22 -41.53 6.96
N GLU A 202 22.35 -42.51 6.71
CA GLU A 202 21.81 -43.36 7.78
C GLU A 202 22.88 -44.24 8.44
N CYS A 203 23.97 -44.53 7.71
CA CYS A 203 25.11 -45.29 8.20
C CYS A 203 25.90 -44.49 9.23
N THR A 204 26.22 -43.24 8.94
CA THR A 204 26.93 -42.34 9.85
C THR A 204 26.04 -41.85 10.99
N ALA A 205 24.76 -41.60 10.72
CA ALA A 205 23.78 -41.21 11.73
C ALA A 205 23.39 -42.37 12.68
N GLY A 206 23.71 -43.61 12.32
CA GLY A 206 23.41 -44.80 13.11
C GLY A 206 21.91 -45.12 13.22
N ILE A 207 21.12 -44.70 12.22
CA ILE A 207 19.67 -44.91 12.15
C ILE A 207 19.27 -46.03 11.18
N HIS A 208 20.25 -46.70 10.56
CA HIS A 208 20.06 -47.87 9.71
C HIS A 208 19.61 -49.12 10.50
N THR A 209 18.95 -50.05 9.83
CA THR A 209 18.50 -51.33 10.42
C THR A 209 19.39 -52.53 10.06
N CYS A 210 20.53 -52.32 9.39
CA CYS A 210 21.46 -53.39 9.03
C CYS A 210 21.89 -54.25 10.23
N LEU A 211 21.98 -55.56 10.01
CA LEU A 211 22.30 -56.54 11.05
C LEU A 211 23.75 -56.34 11.56
N ARG A 212 23.88 -56.00 12.85
CA ARG A 212 25.18 -55.72 13.48
C ARG A 212 26.11 -56.93 13.39
N GLY A 213 27.32 -56.71 12.88
CA GLY A 213 28.39 -57.69 12.80
C GLY A 213 28.33 -58.64 11.59
N THR A 214 27.21 -58.69 10.88
CA THR A 214 27.00 -59.60 9.74
C THR A 214 26.65 -58.89 8.43
N ALA A 215 26.26 -57.61 8.50
CA ALA A 215 26.05 -56.74 7.34
C ALA A 215 26.75 -55.39 7.52
N THR A 216 27.22 -54.83 6.41
CA THR A 216 27.82 -53.48 6.32
C THR A 216 26.79 -52.52 5.72
N CYS A 217 26.61 -51.36 6.36
CA CYS A 217 25.75 -50.29 5.85
C CYS A 217 26.45 -49.52 4.73
N ILE A 218 25.73 -49.26 3.63
CA ILE A 218 26.18 -48.46 2.50
C ILE A 218 25.14 -47.37 2.28
N ASN A 219 25.55 -46.11 2.44
CA ASN A 219 24.68 -44.97 2.21
C ASN A 219 24.38 -44.81 0.71
N THR A 220 23.15 -44.45 0.37
CA THR A 220 22.70 -44.20 -1.01
C THR A 220 21.86 -42.92 -1.06
N ILE A 221 21.70 -42.29 -2.21
CA ILE A 221 20.90 -41.05 -2.28
C ILE A 221 19.43 -41.37 -1.96
N GLY A 222 18.93 -40.81 -0.87
CA GLY A 222 17.57 -40.94 -0.35
C GLY A 222 17.32 -42.21 0.47
N SER A 223 18.33 -43.04 0.76
CA SER A 223 18.18 -44.28 1.52
C SER A 223 19.53 -44.94 1.87
N TYR A 224 19.50 -46.16 2.39
CA TYR A 224 20.69 -46.99 2.59
C TYR A 224 20.45 -48.42 2.12
N ASN A 225 21.53 -49.14 1.86
CA ASN A 225 21.51 -50.56 1.61
C ASN A 225 22.42 -51.32 2.60
N CYS A 226 22.08 -52.57 2.89
CA CYS A 226 22.85 -53.45 3.74
C CYS A 226 23.52 -54.53 2.88
N SER A 227 24.84 -54.52 2.82
CA SER A 227 25.61 -55.57 2.13
C SER A 227 26.03 -56.64 3.12
N CYS A 228 25.70 -57.91 2.84
CA CYS A 228 26.18 -59.03 3.65
C CYS A 228 27.70 -59.10 3.66
N ASN A 229 28.27 -59.34 4.84
CA ASN A 229 29.70 -59.63 4.98
C ASN A 229 30.02 -60.99 4.37
N LEU A 230 31.30 -61.23 4.05
CA LEU A 230 31.77 -62.48 3.45
C LEU A 230 31.33 -63.70 4.31
N GLY A 231 30.67 -64.68 3.69
CA GLY A 231 30.17 -65.88 4.36
C GLY A 231 28.75 -65.79 4.92
N TYR A 232 28.08 -64.63 4.80
CA TYR A 232 26.67 -64.45 5.13
C TYR A 232 25.83 -64.30 3.85
N VAL A 233 24.58 -64.76 3.89
CA VAL A 233 23.60 -64.60 2.82
C VAL A 233 22.35 -63.98 3.44
N GLY A 234 21.81 -62.97 2.78
CA GLY A 234 20.57 -62.28 3.13
C GLY A 234 19.60 -62.29 1.96
N ASP A 235 18.36 -61.92 2.26
CA ASP A 235 17.19 -61.83 1.40
C ASP A 235 17.14 -60.52 0.57
#